data_AF-A0A961VCA1-F1
#
_entry.id   AF-A0A961VCA1-F1
#
_cell.length_a   1.000
_cell.length_b   1.000
_cell.length_c   1.000
_cell.angle_alpha   90.00
_cell.angle_beta   90.00
_cell.angle_gamma   90.00
#
_symmetry.space_group_name_H-M   'P 1'
#
loop_
_entity.id
_entity.type
_entity.pdbx_description
1 polymer ?
#
loop_
_entity_poly.entity_id
_entity_poly.type
_entity_poly.pdbx_seq_one_letter_code
_entity_poly.pdbx_strand_id
1 'polypeptide(L)' 'FVRTAKAKGMGARTVIFKHALRNAMVPIVTVVGVITGVLLGGAVVIESVFSLPGVGRL' A
#
# COMPACT_ATOMS: atom_id res chain seq x y z
N PHE A 1 -11.34 11.19 14.90
CA PHE A 1 -11.76 9.78 14.82
C PHE A 1 -11.18 8.91 15.94
N VAL A 2 -9.85 8.79 16.05
CA VAL A 2 -9.20 7.95 17.08
C VAL A 2 -9.41 8.46 18.52
N ARG A 3 -9.38 9.79 18.75
CA ARG A 3 -9.61 10.37 20.09
C ARG A 3 -11.04 10.15 20.60
N THR A 4 -12.03 10.28 19.72
CA THR A 4 -13.43 9.98 20.03
C THR A 4 -13.64 8.50 20.34
N ALA A 5 -12.95 7.62 19.61
CA ALA A 5 -13.00 6.18 19.85
C ALA A 5 -12.40 5.80 21.22
N LYS A 6 -11.30 6.43 21.61
CA LYS A 6 -10.71 6.29 22.94
C LYS A 6 -11.62 6.85 24.05
N ALA A 7 -12.25 8.00 23.84
CA ALA A 7 -13.18 8.59 24.81
C ALA A 7 -14.43 7.73 25.05
N LYS A 8 -14.82 6.89 24.08
CA LYS A 8 -15.91 5.90 24.20
C LYS A 8 -15.49 4.60 24.93
N GLY A 9 -14.26 4.51 25.44
CA GLY A 9 -13.77 3.32 26.14
C GLY A 9 -13.48 2.11 25.23
N MET A 10 -13.40 2.30 23.91
CA MET A 10 -13.12 1.20 23.00
C MET A 10 -11.68 0.66 23.18
N GLY A 11 -11.56 -0.67 23.23
CA GLY A 11 -10.27 -1.34 23.34
C GLY A 11 -9.31 -0.98 22.20
N ALA A 12 -8.00 -0.93 22.51
CA ALA A 12 -6.96 -0.46 21.59
C ALA A 12 -6.98 -1.16 20.22
N ARG A 13 -7.24 -2.48 20.19
CA ARG A 13 -7.39 -3.25 18.94
C ARG A 13 -8.53 -2.72 18.07
N THR A 14 -9.71 -2.48 18.64
CA THR A 14 -10.87 -1.95 17.90
C THR A 14 -10.58 -0.55 17.35
N VAL A 15 -9.89 0.29 18.14
CA VAL A 15 -9.48 1.63 17.70
C VAL A 15 -8.51 1.57 16.52
N ILE A 16 -7.54 0.65 16.54
CA ILE A 16 -6.56 0.52 15.45
C ILE A 16 -7.22 -0.06 14.20
N PHE A 17 -7.82 -1.25 14.28
CA PHE A 17 -8.30 -1.97 13.10
C PHE A 17 -9.57 -1.35 12.49
N LYS A 18 -10.50 -0.86 13.32
CA LYS A 18 -11.80 -0.39 12.85
C LYS A 18 -11.82 1.11 12.57
N HIS A 19 -11.00 1.88 13.30
CA HIS A 19 -10.98 3.33 13.18
C HIS A 19 -9.75 3.87 12.45
N ALA A 20 -8.54 3.57 12.94
CA ALA A 20 -7.32 4.11 12.34
C ALA A 20 -7.06 3.52 10.95
N LEU A 21 -7.12 2.19 10.83
CA LEU A 21 -6.77 1.48 9.61
C LEU A 21 -7.72 1.83 8.46
N ARG A 22 -9.04 1.78 8.67
CA ARG A 22 -10.02 2.14 7.63
C ARG A 22 -9.82 3.56 7.07
N ASN A 23 -9.41 4.51 7.91
CA ASN A 23 -9.12 5.87 7.47
C ASN A 23 -7.75 6.00 6.78
N ALA A 24 -6.75 5.23 7.23
CA ALA A 24 -5.42 5.20 6.65
C ALA A 24 -5.34 4.42 5.32
N MET A 25 -6.28 3.50 5.05
CA MET A 25 -6.29 2.70 3.82
C MET A 25 -6.39 3.55 2.55
N VAL A 26 -7.06 4.71 2.59
CA VAL A 26 -7.22 5.59 1.42
C VAL A 26 -5.86 6.05 0.86
N PRO A 27 -4.98 6.70 1.63
CA PRO A 27 -3.65 7.06 1.13
C PRO A 27 -2.73 5.83 0.94
N ILE A 28 -2.85 4.78 1.76
CA ILE A 28 -2.01 3.58 1.64
C ILE A 28 -2.18 2.92 0.28
N VAL A 29 -3.43 2.72 -0.17
CA VAL A 29 -3.71 2.08 -1.46
C VAL A 29 -3.11 2.90 -2.61
N THR A 30 -3.24 4.23 -2.56
CA THR A 30 -2.65 5.12 -3.57
C THR A 30 -1.13 4.98 -3.63
N VAL A 31 -0.45 5.04 -2.47
CA VAL A 31 1.01 4.92 -2.39
C VAL A 31 1.48 3.55 -2.87
N VAL A 32 0.79 2.48 -2.48
CA VAL A 32 1.11 1.12 -2.93
C VAL A 32 0.95 1.00 -4.44
N GLY A 33 -0.11 1.56 -5.02
CA GLY A 33 -0.33 1.59 -6.46
C GLY A 33 0.80 2.30 -7.19
N VAL A 34 1.20 3.49 -6.72
CA VAL A 34 2.32 4.27 -7.28
C VAL A 34 3.63 3.48 -7.21
N ILE A 35 3.98 2.93 -6.04
CA ILE A 35 5.22 2.17 -5.85
C ILE A 35 5.22 0.93 -6.77
N THR A 36 4.09 0.24 -6.89
CA THR A 36 3.96 -0.92 -7.77
C THR A 36 4.23 -0.54 -9.22
N GLY A 37 3.65 0.57 -9.70
CA GLY A 37 3.92 1.07 -11.06
C GLY A 37 5.39 1.39 -11.30
N VAL A 38 6.05 2.03 -10.31
CA VAL A 38 7.49 2.33 -10.38
C VAL A 38 8.33 1.05 -10.42
N LEU A 39 8.02 0.07 -9.56
CA LEU A 39 8.73 -1.21 -9.51
C LEU A 39 8.57 -1.99 -10.81
N LEU A 40 7.37 -2.03 -11.39
CA LEU A 40 7.12 -2.66 -12.69
C LEU A 40 7.91 -1.98 -13.80
N GLY A 41 7.93 -0.64 -13.84
CA GLY A 41 8.75 0.11 -14.80
C GLY A 41 10.24 -0.21 -14.66
N GLY A 42 10.76 -0.26 -13.44
CA GLY A 42 12.14 -0.65 -13.17
C GLY A 42 12.45 -2.10 -13.58
N ALA A 43 11.53 -3.03 -13.32
CA ALA A 43 11.67 -4.42 -13.72
C ALA A 43 11.80 -4.59 -15.24
N VAL A 44 10.99 -3.87 -16.03
CA VAL A 44 11.08 -3.89 -17.51
C VAL A 44 12.43 -3.38 -18.01
N VAL A 45 12.99 -2.34 -17.37
CA VAL A 45 14.33 -1.82 -17.71
C VAL A 45 15.40 -2.88 -17.43
N ILE A 46 15.33 -3.55 -16.28
CA ILE A 46 16.26 -4.63 -15.92
C ILE A 46 16.14 -5.79 -16.91
N GLU A 47 14.91 -6.21 -17.23
CA GLU A 47 14.65 -7.25 -18.23
C GLU A 47 15.28 -6.89 -19.58
N SER A 48 15.13 -5.63 -20.01
CA SER A 48 15.69 -5.11 -21.26
C SER A 48 17.21 -5.16 -21.31
N VAL A 49 17.89 -4.68 -20.25
CA VAL A 49 19.35 -4.58 -20.17
C VAL A 49 20.04 -5.94 -20.06
N PHE A 50 19.47 -6.86 -19.27
CA PHE A 50 20.07 -8.17 -19.03
C PHE A 50 19.52 -9.27 -19.93
N SER A 51 18.69 -8.93 -20.92
CA SER A 51 18.03 -9.90 -21.82
C SER A 51 17.29 -11.01 -21.05
N LEU A 52 16.74 -10.69 -19.88
CA LEU A 52 15.97 -11.64 -19.08
C LEU A 52 14.57 -11.81 -19.68
N PRO A 53 14.06 -13.05 -19.82
CA PRO A 53 12.69 -13.29 -20.21
C PRO A 53 11.76 -12.94 -19.04
N GLY A 54 10.89 -11.96 -19.25
CA GLY A 54 9.97 -11.46 -18.24
C GLY A 54 8.75 -10.78 -18.84
N VAL A 55 8.02 -10.03 -18.02
CA VAL A 55 6.67 -9.54 -18.37
C VAL A 55 6.71 -8.46 -19.45
N GLY A 56 7.84 -7.74 -19.60
CA GLY A 56 8.03 -6.71 -20.62
C GLY A 56 8.37 -7.23 -22.02
N ARG A 57 8.51 -8.55 -22.21
CA ARG A 57 8.93 -9.18 -23.48
C ARG A 57 7.97 -10.26 -24.00
N LEU A 58 6.74 -10.33 -23.50
CA LEU A 58 5.65 -11.18 -24.05
C LEU A 58 5.10 -10.63 -25.37
#